data_AF-A0A9D5TPT8-F1
#
_entry.id   AF-A0A9D5TPT8-F1
#
_cell.length_a   1.000
_cell.length_b   1.000
_cell.length_c   1.000
_cell.angle_alpha   90.00
_cell.angle_beta   90.00
_cell.angle_gamma   90.00
#
_symmetry.space_group_name_H-M   'P 1'
#
loop_
_entity.id
_entity.type
_entity.pdbx_description
1 polymer ?
#
loop_
_entity_poly.entity_id
_entity_poly.type
_entity_poly.pdbx_seq_one_letter_code
_entity_poly.pdbx_strand_id
1 'polypeptide(L)'
;MPEKFIQGGVVVVIGLLTVFVVLAILWGVLELMRVIFTAKSKKPAAPAAPAPAPAPVAPAPASAEDDSELIAVLTAAIAASLNQTTTYNLKIKSYRRVDAGIPVWNRTARRDNLIG
;
A
#
# COMPACT_ATOMS: atom_id res chain seq x y z
N MET A 1 43.99 -16.15 -13.56
CA MET A 1 43.42 -15.03 -12.78
C MET A 1 42.36 -14.21 -13.55
N PRO A 2 42.35 -14.07 -14.90
CA PRO A 2 41.26 -13.35 -15.59
C PRO A 2 39.93 -14.14 -15.65
N GLU A 3 39.95 -15.46 -15.50
CA GLU A 3 38.75 -16.29 -15.65
C GLU A 3 37.66 -15.98 -14.61
N LYS A 4 38.05 -15.51 -13.42
CA LYS A 4 37.13 -15.21 -12.31
C LYS A 4 36.39 -13.88 -12.50
N PHE A 5 37.00 -12.93 -13.22
CA PHE A 5 36.36 -11.65 -13.57
C PHE A 5 35.29 -11.84 -14.64
N ILE A 6 35.54 -12.70 -15.63
CA ILE A 6 34.53 -13.03 -16.66
C ILE A 6 33.35 -13.76 -16.01
N GLN A 7 33.60 -14.68 -15.08
CA GLN A 7 32.54 -15.39 -14.36
C GLN A 7 31.65 -14.43 -13.54
N GLY A 8 32.23 -13.42 -12.89
CA GLY A 8 31.47 -12.37 -12.20
C GLY A 8 30.67 -11.48 -13.16
N GLY A 9 31.26 -11.11 -14.31
CA GLY A 9 30.59 -10.32 -15.35
C GLY A 9 29.33 -11.01 -15.90
N VAL A 10 29.37 -12.33 -16.09
CA VAL A 10 28.22 -13.11 -16.56
C VAL A 10 27.02 -12.98 -15.59
N VAL A 11 27.27 -13.05 -14.29
CA VAL A 11 26.19 -12.92 -13.27
C VAL A 11 25.56 -11.52 -13.30
N VAL A 12 26.37 -10.48 -13.47
CA VAL A 12 25.89 -9.09 -13.61
C VAL A 12 25.01 -8.93 -14.85
N VAL A 13 25.43 -9.50 -15.99
CA VAL A 13 24.64 -9.43 -17.24
C VAL A 13 23.31 -10.18 -17.09
N ILE A 14 23.31 -11.36 -16.46
CA ILE A 14 22.09 -12.13 -16.20
C ILE A 14 21.15 -11.37 -15.25
N GLY A 15 21.69 -10.75 -14.19
CA GLY A 15 20.92 -9.92 -13.27
C GLY A 15 20.32 -8.70 -13.98
N LEU A 16 21.10 -8.00 -14.80
CA LEU A 16 20.66 -6.84 -15.57
C LEU A 16 19.54 -7.21 -16.57
N LEU A 17 19.69 -8.34 -17.27
CA LEU A 17 18.65 -8.86 -18.17
C LEU A 17 17.36 -9.20 -17.42
N THR A 18 17.48 -9.86 -16.26
CA THR A 18 16.32 -10.25 -15.46
C THR A 18 15.50 -9.03 -15.04
N VAL A 19 16.16 -7.95 -14.60
CA VAL A 19 15.51 -6.69 -14.26
C VAL A 19 14.82 -6.07 -15.48
N PHE A 20 15.48 -6.09 -16.65
CA PHE A 20 14.91 -5.57 -17.89
C PHE A 20 13.62 -6.31 -18.29
N VAL A 21 13.62 -7.63 -18.16
CA VAL A 21 12.43 -8.49 -18.42
C VAL A 21 11.31 -8.17 -17.43
N VAL A 22 11.60 -8.03 -16.13
CA VAL A 22 10.60 -7.68 -15.12
C VAL A 22 9.96 -6.33 -15.43
N LEU A 23 10.74 -5.32 -15.80
CA LEU A 23 10.24 -3.99 -16.20
C LEU A 23 9.35 -4.08 -17.45
N ALA A 24 9.76 -4.83 -18.47
CA ALA A 24 8.99 -5.02 -19.69
C ALA A 24 7.64 -5.72 -19.42
N ILE A 25 7.63 -6.72 -18.54
CA ILE A 25 6.40 -7.42 -18.13
C ILE A 25 5.48 -6.47 -17.35
N LEU A 26 6.01 -5.70 -16.38
CA LEU A 26 5.22 -4.74 -15.62
C LEU A 26 4.57 -3.68 -16.52
N TRP A 27 5.33 -3.14 -17.48
CA TRP A 27 4.79 -2.23 -18.49
C TRP A 27 3.70 -2.94 -19.32
N GLY A 28 3.97 -4.14 -19.85
CA GLY A 28 3.02 -4.91 -20.64
C GLY A 28 1.71 -5.20 -19.90
N VAL A 29 1.76 -5.55 -18.62
CA VAL A 29 0.57 -5.81 -17.80
C VAL A 29 -0.26 -4.54 -17.59
N LEU A 30 0.38 -3.39 -17.35
CA LEU A 30 -0.30 -2.10 -17.24
C LEU A 30 -0.99 -1.71 -18.55
N GLU A 31 -0.32 -1.90 -19.68
CA GLU A 31 -0.89 -1.62 -21.00
C GLU A 31 -2.02 -2.59 -21.34
N LEU A 32 -1.87 -3.88 -21.03
CA LEU A 32 -2.91 -4.88 -21.24
C LEU A 32 -4.17 -4.56 -20.42
N MET A 33 -4.03 -4.27 -19.11
CA MET A 33 -5.17 -3.82 -18.30
C MET A 33 -5.79 -2.53 -18.86
N ARG A 34 -4.97 -1.55 -19.26
CA ARG A 34 -5.46 -0.30 -19.86
C ARG A 34 -6.21 -0.54 -21.17
N VAL A 35 -5.71 -1.41 -22.05
CA VAL A 35 -6.34 -1.75 -23.33
C VAL A 35 -7.64 -2.51 -23.11
N ILE A 36 -7.69 -3.49 -22.21
CA ILE A 36 -8.94 -4.20 -21.90
C ILE A 36 -9.99 -3.24 -21.29
N PHE A 37 -9.60 -2.36 -20.36
CA PHE A 37 -10.54 -1.40 -19.75
C PHE A 37 -11.00 -0.31 -20.74
N THR A 38 -10.12 0.20 -21.61
CA THR A 38 -10.48 1.18 -22.64
C THR A 38 -11.23 0.56 -23.82
N ALA A 39 -10.95 -0.71 -24.18
CA ALA A 39 -11.71 -1.45 -25.19
C ALA A 39 -13.14 -1.75 -24.73
N LYS A 40 -13.36 -1.97 -23.42
CA LYS A 40 -14.71 -2.06 -22.84
C LYS A 40 -15.44 -0.71 -22.78
N SER A 41 -14.71 0.40 -22.92
CA SER A 41 -15.19 1.76 -22.69
C SER A 41 -15.12 2.65 -23.94
N LYS A 42 -15.41 2.11 -25.13
CA LYS A 42 -15.70 2.96 -26.29
C LYS A 42 -17.16 3.45 -26.23
N LYS A 43 -17.41 4.45 -25.40
CA LYS A 43 -18.45 5.44 -25.67
C LYS A 43 -17.75 6.79 -25.78
N PRO A 44 -17.87 7.52 -26.91
CA PRO A 44 -17.25 8.84 -27.03
C PRO A 44 -17.90 9.75 -26.01
N ALA A 45 -17.14 10.19 -25.00
CA ALA A 45 -17.58 11.26 -24.13
C ALA A 45 -17.40 12.58 -24.91
N ALA A 46 -18.52 13.11 -25.39
CA ALA A 46 -18.60 14.46 -25.95
C ALA A 46 -18.17 15.51 -24.90
N PRO A 47 -17.66 16.69 -25.31
CA PRO A 47 -17.20 17.72 -24.39
C PRO A 47 -18.31 18.14 -23.43
N ALA A 48 -18.08 17.99 -22.13
CA ALA A 48 -19.01 18.42 -21.10
C ALA A 48 -19.03 19.96 -21.04
N ALA A 49 -20.22 20.54 -21.26
CA ALA A 49 -20.51 21.94 -21.00
C ALA A 49 -20.34 22.26 -19.48
N PRO A 50 -20.07 23.52 -19.11
CA PRO A 50 -19.69 23.87 -17.74
C PRO A 50 -20.82 23.56 -16.74
N ALA A 51 -20.51 22.76 -15.72
CA ALA A 51 -21.46 22.43 -14.66
C ALA A 51 -21.62 23.61 -13.66
N PRO A 52 -22.82 23.84 -13.11
CA PRO A 52 -23.11 24.93 -12.17
C PRO A 52 -22.33 24.80 -10.86
N ALA A 53 -22.04 25.95 -10.23
CA ALA A 53 -21.24 26.08 -9.02
C ALA A 53 -21.72 25.19 -7.85
N PRO A 54 -20.81 24.57 -7.07
CA PRO A 54 -21.16 23.67 -5.98
C PRO A 54 -21.72 24.43 -4.77
N ALA A 55 -22.90 24.02 -4.32
CA ALA A 55 -23.47 24.39 -3.02
C ALA A 55 -22.72 23.67 -1.88
N PRO A 56 -22.57 24.26 -0.68
CA PRO A 56 -21.83 23.65 0.43
C PRO A 56 -22.48 22.35 0.92
N VAL A 57 -21.71 21.26 0.91
CA VAL A 57 -22.09 19.96 1.49
C VAL A 57 -21.77 19.93 2.98
N ALA A 58 -22.76 19.62 3.80
CA ALA A 58 -22.60 19.34 5.23
C ALA A 58 -21.87 17.99 5.45
N PRO A 59 -21.06 17.82 6.52
CA PRO A 59 -20.32 16.58 6.75
C PRO A 59 -21.23 15.39 7.06
N ALA A 60 -21.09 14.30 6.28
CA ALA A 60 -21.73 13.02 6.55
C ALA A 60 -21.00 12.26 7.69
N PRO A 61 -21.70 11.47 8.52
CA PRO A 61 -21.10 10.71 9.61
C PRO A 61 -20.15 9.61 9.07
N ALA A 62 -19.03 9.42 9.76
CA ALA A 62 -18.00 8.44 9.41
C ALA A 62 -18.53 7.01 9.44
N SER A 63 -18.27 6.28 8.36
CA SER A 63 -18.64 4.88 8.12
C SER A 63 -18.04 3.96 9.20
N ALA A 64 -18.87 3.10 9.79
CA ALA A 64 -18.51 2.12 10.82
C ALA A 64 -18.02 0.77 10.23
N GLU A 65 -17.54 0.76 8.99
CA GLU A 65 -17.41 -0.47 8.20
C GLU A 65 -16.04 -1.16 8.33
N ASP A 66 -14.94 -0.45 8.65
CA ASP A 66 -13.57 -1.02 8.61
C ASP A 66 -12.98 -1.40 9.99
N ASP A 67 -13.77 -1.33 11.06
CA ASP A 67 -13.26 -1.59 12.41
C ASP A 67 -13.19 -3.08 12.74
N SER A 68 -13.91 -3.92 12.00
CA SER A 68 -13.95 -5.37 12.20
C SER A 68 -12.63 -6.05 11.81
N GLU A 69 -12.02 -5.66 10.69
CA GLU A 69 -10.72 -6.20 10.28
C GLU A 69 -9.61 -5.77 11.24
N LEU A 70 -9.68 -4.53 11.75
CA LEU A 70 -8.71 -4.02 12.72
C LEU A 70 -8.75 -4.81 14.03
N ILE A 71 -9.95 -5.10 14.53
CA ILE A 71 -10.16 -5.91 15.74
C ILE A 71 -9.64 -7.34 15.50
N ALA A 72 -9.89 -7.93 14.32
CA ALA A 72 -9.41 -9.26 13.98
C ALA A 72 -7.88 -9.35 13.92
N VAL A 73 -7.21 -8.42 13.24
CA VAL A 73 -5.74 -8.35 13.15
C VAL A 73 -5.11 -8.10 14.53
N LEU A 74 -5.68 -7.19 15.33
CA LEU A 74 -5.19 -6.92 16.68
C LEU A 74 -5.34 -8.15 17.58
N THR A 75 -6.47 -8.87 17.50
CA THR A 75 -6.70 -10.10 18.26
C THR A 75 -5.74 -11.21 17.83
N ALA A 76 -5.51 -11.39 16.54
CA ALA A 76 -4.57 -12.36 16.01
C ALA A 76 -3.12 -12.07 16.43
N ALA A 77 -2.70 -10.80 16.40
CA ALA A 77 -1.37 -10.39 16.85
C ALA A 77 -1.15 -10.68 18.34
N ILE A 78 -2.17 -10.41 19.18
CA ILE A 78 -2.11 -10.71 20.62
C ILE A 78 -2.06 -12.23 20.86
N ALA A 79 -2.89 -13.01 20.18
CA ALA A 79 -2.89 -14.47 20.30
C ALA A 79 -1.54 -15.08 19.91
N ALA A 80 -0.94 -14.59 18.81
CA ALA A 80 0.41 -14.99 18.38
C ALA A 80 1.48 -14.60 19.40
N SER A 81 1.40 -13.40 19.99
CA SER A 81 2.36 -12.94 21.00
C SER A 81 2.28 -13.73 22.31
N LEU A 82 1.11 -14.27 22.65
CA LEU A 82 0.90 -15.07 23.85
C LEU A 82 1.10 -16.57 23.59
N ASN A 83 1.53 -16.97 22.39
CA ASN A 83 1.63 -18.36 21.93
C ASN A 83 0.33 -19.17 22.16
N GLN A 84 -0.82 -18.48 22.16
CA GLN A 84 -2.13 -19.08 22.39
C GLN A 84 -2.82 -19.37 21.06
N THR A 85 -3.23 -20.63 20.87
CA THR A 85 -3.94 -21.08 19.66
C THR A 85 -5.43 -20.68 19.66
N THR A 86 -5.94 -20.11 20.77
CA THR A 86 -7.36 -19.82 20.94
C THR A 86 -7.61 -18.32 21.12
N THR A 87 -8.40 -17.75 20.21
CA THR A 87 -8.81 -16.34 20.19
C THR A 87 -10.10 -16.06 20.97
N TYR A 88 -10.82 -17.10 21.41
CA TYR A 88 -12.15 -16.99 22.03
C TYR A 88 -12.18 -16.26 23.39
N ASN A 89 -11.05 -16.22 24.10
CA ASN A 89 -10.94 -15.54 25.40
C ASN A 89 -10.44 -14.08 25.28
N LEU A 90 -10.11 -13.62 24.08
CA LEU A 90 -9.55 -12.29 23.84
C LEU A 90 -10.66 -11.36 23.34
N LYS A 91 -10.89 -10.26 24.07
CA LYS A 91 -11.88 -9.24 23.72
C LYS A 91 -11.27 -7.85 23.80
N ILE A 92 -11.32 -7.11 22.70
CA ILE A 92 -10.87 -5.72 22.63
C ILE A 92 -12.00 -4.82 23.12
N LYS A 93 -11.86 -4.26 24.33
CA LYS A 93 -12.88 -3.38 24.93
C LYS A 93 -12.79 -1.93 24.43
N SER A 94 -11.60 -1.48 24.08
CA SER A 94 -11.32 -0.13 23.57
C SER A 94 -10.02 -0.13 22.79
N TYR A 95 -9.98 0.61 21.68
CA TYR A 95 -8.75 0.93 20.96
C TYR A 95 -8.76 2.41 20.60
N ARG A 96 -7.58 3.02 20.65
CA ARG A 96 -7.37 4.42 20.25
C ARG A 96 -6.12 4.47 19.38
N ARG A 97 -6.23 5.11 18.22
CA ARG A 97 -5.06 5.43 17.38
C ARG A 97 -4.32 6.61 18.00
N VAL A 98 -3.00 6.46 18.20
CA VAL A 98 -2.16 7.48 18.86
C VAL A 98 -1.66 8.54 17.87
N ASP A 99 -1.76 8.28 16.56
CA ASP A 99 -1.13 9.08 15.50
C ASP A 99 -1.96 10.23 14.92
N ALA A 100 -3.24 10.37 15.31
CA ALA A 100 -4.15 11.30 14.64
C ALA A 100 -3.81 12.80 14.88
N GLY A 101 -2.94 13.12 15.84
CA GLY A 101 -2.63 14.52 16.21
C GLY A 101 -1.15 14.84 16.42
N ILE A 102 -0.24 13.89 16.17
CA ILE A 102 1.19 14.14 16.37
C ILE A 102 1.83 14.47 15.02
N PRO A 103 2.33 15.70 14.82
CA PRO A 103 2.93 16.09 13.56
C PRO A 103 4.19 15.27 13.26
N VAL A 104 4.44 14.98 11.97
CA VAL A 104 5.51 14.10 11.50
C VAL A 104 6.88 14.50 12.06
N TRP A 105 7.11 15.81 12.24
CA TRP A 105 8.37 16.34 12.80
C TRP A 105 8.64 15.88 14.24
N ASN A 106 7.60 15.68 15.06
CA ASN A 106 7.77 15.20 16.44
C ASN A 106 8.10 13.69 16.45
N ARG A 107 7.68 12.95 15.41
CA ARG A 107 8.06 11.54 15.22
C ARG A 107 9.50 11.36 14.73
N THR A 108 10.01 12.29 13.92
CA THR A 108 11.39 12.26 13.43
C THR A 108 12.38 12.82 14.45
N ALA A 109 12.05 13.91 15.14
CA ALA A 109 12.94 14.51 16.15
C ALA A 109 13.31 13.55 17.29
N ARG A 110 12.40 12.68 17.72
CA ARG A 110 12.72 11.65 18.74
C ARG A 110 13.63 10.55 18.19
N ARG A 111 13.56 10.24 16.90
CA ARG A 111 14.49 9.29 16.27
C ARG A 111 15.88 9.90 16.17
N ASP A 112 15.96 11.17 15.80
CA ASP A 112 17.23 11.88 15.64
C ASP A 112 17.93 12.14 16.99
N ASN A 113 17.19 12.28 18.09
CA ASN A 113 17.73 12.47 19.44
C ASN A 113 18.20 11.17 20.13
N LEU A 114 17.96 10.00 19.52
CA LEU A 114 18.41 8.70 20.03
C LEU A 114 19.65 8.15 19.30
N ILE A 115 20.06 8.82 18.22
CA ILE A 115 21.20 8.46 17.37
C ILE A 115 22.30 9.53 17.38
N GLY A 116 22.15 10.55 18.23
CA GLY A 116 23.16 11.57 18.53
C GLY A 116 23.87 11.30 19.85
#